data_AF-A0A6G3WLF7-F1
#
_entry.id   AF-A0A6G3WLF7-F1
#
_cell.length_a   1.000
_cell.length_b   1.000
_cell.length_c   1.000
_cell.angle_alpha   90.00
_cell.angle_beta   90.00
_cell.angle_gamma   90.00
#
_symmetry.space_group_name_H-M   'P 1'
#
loop_
_entity.id
_entity.type
_entity.pdbx_description
1 polymer ?
#
loop_
_entity_poly.entity_id
_entity_poly.type
_entity_poly.pdbx_seq_one_letter_code
_entity_poly.pdbx_strand_id
1 'polypeptide(L)' 'HKGINLPGAAVNVPALSGKDVEDLRFALRMGCDLVALSFVRDADDVKDVHKVMDEEGRRVPVIAKVEKP' A
#
# COMPACT_ATOMS: atom_id res chain seq x y z
N HIS A 1 6.43 16.68 -12.50
CA HIS A 1 7.57 16.09 -11.75
C HIS A 1 7.80 14.67 -12.27
N LYS A 2 9.01 14.31 -12.70
CA LYS A 2 9.32 12.94 -13.15
C LYS A 2 9.63 12.07 -11.93
N GLY A 3 9.12 10.84 -11.89
CA GLY A 3 9.50 9.85 -10.87
C GLY A 3 10.99 9.50 -11.03
N ILE A 4 11.71 9.44 -9.92
CA ILE A 4 13.11 9.01 -9.89
C ILE A 4 13.14 7.58 -9.35
N ASN A 5 13.80 6.67 -10.06
CA ASN A 5 14.11 5.34 -9.54
C ASN A 5 15.56 5.35 -9.02
N LEU A 6 15.76 4.95 -7.76
CA LEU A 6 17.08 4.87 -7.11
C LEU A 6 17.44 3.39 -6.88
N PRO A 7 18.01 2.69 -7.87
CA PRO A 7 18.48 1.32 -7.68
C PRO A 7 19.62 1.28 -6.66
N GLY A 8 19.54 0.36 -5.69
CA GLY A 8 20.58 0.12 -4.68
C GLY A 8 20.54 1.04 -3.44
N ALA A 9 19.65 2.02 -3.38
CA ALA A 9 19.46 2.84 -2.18
C ALA A 9 18.40 2.21 -1.27
N ALA A 10 18.76 1.89 -0.03
CA ALA A 10 17.79 1.55 1.01
C ALA A 10 17.00 2.81 1.38
N VAL A 11 15.90 3.05 0.68
CA VAL A 11 15.01 4.17 1.01
C VAL A 11 14.08 3.70 2.12
N ASN A 12 14.31 4.21 3.34
CA ASN A 12 13.50 3.90 4.51
C ASN A 12 12.22 4.76 4.51
N VAL A 13 11.28 4.42 3.62
CA VAL A 13 9.96 5.07 3.50
C VAL A 13 8.89 4.13 4.06
N PRO A 14 7.82 4.62 4.70
CA PRO A 14 6.69 3.77 5.05
C PRO A 14 6.09 3.07 3.83
N ALA A 15 5.45 1.90 4.04
CA ALA A 15 4.78 1.14 2.98
C ALA A 15 3.65 1.95 2.31
N LEU A 16 2.97 2.77 3.12
CA LEU A 16 1.91 3.68 2.70
C LEU A 16 2.32 5.12 2.99
N SER A 17 2.26 5.97 1.99
CA SER A 17 2.28 7.42 2.20
C SER A 17 0.94 7.89 2.79
N GLY A 18 0.90 9.14 3.28
CA GLY A 18 -0.37 9.74 3.74
C GLY A 18 -1.46 9.73 2.66
N LYS A 19 -1.06 9.98 1.40
CA LYS A 19 -1.97 9.91 0.25
C LYS A 19 -2.49 8.48 0.03
N ASP A 20 -1.65 7.46 0.15
CA ASP A 20 -2.07 6.07 -0.06
C ASP A 20 -3.10 5.65 0.99
N VAL A 21 -2.98 6.14 2.23
CA VAL A 21 -3.99 5.92 3.28
C VAL A 21 -5.34 6.57 2.91
N GLU A 22 -5.32 7.80 2.39
CA GLU A 22 -6.54 8.50 1.95
C GLU A 22 -7.21 7.78 0.77
N ASP A 23 -6.41 7.37 -0.23
CA ASP A 23 -6.89 6.62 -1.39
C ASP A 23 -7.48 5.26 -0.98
N LEU A 24 -6.84 4.56 -0.04
CA LEU A 24 -7.31 3.28 0.48
C LEU A 24 -8.67 3.43 1.17
N ARG A 25 -8.84 4.41 2.06
CA ARG A 25 -10.14 4.69 2.70
C ARG A 25 -11.21 5.05 1.67
N PHE A 26 -10.85 5.88 0.69
CA PHE A 26 -11.76 6.22 -0.40
C PHE A 26 -12.20 4.98 -1.18
N ALA A 27 -11.27 4.13 -1.60
CA ALA A 27 -11.56 2.92 -2.36
C ALA A 27 -12.44 1.93 -1.55
N LEU A 28 -12.18 1.76 -0.26
CA LEU A 28 -12.99 0.92 0.63
C LEU A 28 -14.43 1.42 0.74
N ARG A 29 -14.63 2.74 0.88
CA ARG A 29 -15.97 3.36 0.90
C ARG A 29 -16.69 3.29 -0.43
N MET A 30 -15.96 3.37 -1.54
CA MET A 30 -16.50 3.16 -2.89
C MET A 30 -16.86 1.70 -3.17
N GLY A 31 -16.37 0.78 -2.33
CA GLY A 31 -16.72 -0.62 -2.39
C GLY A 31 -15.81 -1.46 -3.27
N CYS A 32 -14.52 -1.12 -3.39
CA CYS A 32 -13.57 -1.96 -4.11
C CYS A 32 -13.54 -3.40 -3.57
N ASP A 33 -13.26 -4.36 -4.47
CA ASP A 33 -13.19 -5.79 -4.14
C ASP A 33 -11.77 -6.25 -3.83
N LEU A 34 -10.77 -5.42 -4.17
CA LEU A 34 -9.36 -5.78 -4.09
C LEU A 34 -8.49 -4.51 -3.96
N VAL A 35 -7.38 -4.63 -3.23
CA VAL A 35 -6.33 -3.60 -3.15
C VAL A 35 -5.03 -4.15 -3.73
N ALA A 36 -4.34 -3.37 -4.56
CA ALA A 36 -3.01 -3.69 -5.05
C ALA A 36 -1.96 -2.84 -4.33
N LEU A 37 -1.12 -3.46 -3.52
CA LEU A 37 -0.06 -2.79 -2.75
C LEU A 37 1.20 -2.69 -3.61
N SER A 38 1.62 -1.46 -3.93
CA SER A 38 2.79 -1.20 -4.78
C SER A 38 4.10 -1.28 -4.00
N PHE A 39 5.19 -1.64 -4.68
CA PHE A 39 6.56 -1.65 -4.12
C PHE A 39 6.72 -2.42 -2.80
N VAL A 40 6.05 -3.56 -2.66
CA VAL A 40 6.17 -4.42 -1.47
C VAL A 40 7.62 -4.87 -1.28
N ARG A 41 8.14 -4.75 -0.06
CA ARG A 41 9.51 -5.11 0.33
C ARG A 41 9.54 -6.36 1.20
N ASP A 42 8.60 -6.47 2.12
CA ASP A 42 8.49 -7.59 3.04
C ASP A 42 7.03 -7.84 3.46
N ALA A 43 6.83 -8.86 4.29
CA ALA A 43 5.51 -9.27 4.76
C ALA A 43 4.89 -8.28 5.76
N ASP A 44 5.65 -7.34 6.31
CA ASP A 44 5.14 -6.38 7.28
C ASP A 44 4.43 -5.21 6.60
N ASP A 45 4.79 -4.87 5.36
CA ASP A 45 4.13 -3.80 4.58
C ASP A 45 2.59 -3.99 4.48
N VAL A 46 2.09 -5.23 4.47
CA VAL A 46 0.63 -5.49 4.43
C VAL A 46 -0.08 -5.16 5.75
N LYS A 47 0.65 -5.12 6.88
CA LYS A 47 0.06 -4.84 8.19
C LYS A 47 -0.49 -3.42 8.25
N ASP A 48 0.18 -2.46 7.60
CA ASP A 48 -0.28 -1.07 7.51
C ASP A 48 -1.59 -0.96 6.73
N VAL A 49 -1.73 -1.70 5.62
CA VAL A 49 -2.97 -1.78 4.85
C VAL A 49 -4.10 -2.37 5.70
N HIS A 50 -3.84 -3.48 6.38
CA HIS A 50 -4.83 -4.11 7.25
C HIS A 50 -5.27 -3.22 8.40
N LYS A 51 -4.36 -2.43 8.98
CA LYS A 51 -4.70 -1.47 10.03
C LYS A 51 -5.73 -0.44 9.53
N VAL A 52 -5.52 0.14 8.34
CA VAL A 52 -6.49 1.08 7.75
C VAL A 52 -7.81 0.39 7.42
N MET A 53 -7.77 -0.83 6.90
CA MET A 53 -8.98 -1.63 6.65
C MET A 53 -9.77 -1.92 7.92
N ASP A 54 -9.11 -2.22 9.03
CA ASP A 54 -9.73 -2.46 10.34
C ASP A 54 -10.40 -1.20 10.87
N GLU A 55 -9.75 -0.04 10.71
CA GLU A 55 -10.31 1.26 11.10
C GLU A 55 -11.55 1.64 10.27
N GLU A 56 -11.63 1.27 8.99
CA GLU A 56 -12.84 1.44 8.15
C GLU A 56 -13.85 0.28 8.31
N GLY A 57 -13.52 -0.77 9.08
CA GLY A 57 -14.40 -1.92 9.31
C GLY A 57 -14.63 -2.82 8.08
N ARG A 58 -13.74 -2.77 7.07
CA ARG A 58 -13.85 -3.55 5.84
C ARG A 58 -12.49 -4.05 5.37
N ARG A 59 -12.33 -5.37 5.34
CA ARG A 59 -11.17 -6.03 4.71
C ARG A 59 -11.53 -6.57 3.33
N VAL A 60 -10.60 -6.39 2.40
CA VAL A 60 -10.63 -7.01 1.07
C VAL A 60 -9.26 -7.62 0.78
N PRO A 61 -9.13 -8.59 -0.13
CA PRO A 61 -7.84 -9.20 -0.42
C PRO A 61 -6.84 -8.15 -0.94
N VAL A 62 -5.58 -8.32 -0.53
CA VAL A 62 -4.47 -7.46 -0.95
C VAL A 62 -3.56 -8.26 -1.88
N ILE A 63 -3.32 -7.74 -3.08
CA ILE A 63 -2.31 -8.26 -4.01
C ILE A 63 -1.03 -7.46 -3.83
N ALA A 64 0.04 -8.14 -3.43
CA ALA A 64 1.39 -7.57 -3.41
C ALA A 64 1.92 -7.43 -4.84
N LYS A 65 2.32 -6.21 -5.22
CA LYS A 65 3.05 -5.95 -6.47
C LYS A 65 4.55 -6.03 -6.17
N VAL A 66 5.18 -7.10 -6.66
CA VAL A 66 6.64 -7.32 -6.54
C VAL A 66 7.34 -6.58 -7.67
N GLU A 67 7.89 -5.41 -7.35
CA GLU A 67 8.45 -4.45 -8.33
C GLU A 67 9.97 -4.28 -8.21
N LYS A 68 10.59 -4.93 -7.22
CA LYS A 68 12.04 -4.94 -7.01
C LYS A 68 12.53 -6.37 -6.76
N PRO A 69 13.70 -6.78 -7.27
CA PRO A 69 14.39 -8.01 -6.88
C PRO A 69 14.98 -7.92 -5.47
#